data_AF-A0A2W5Y5K0-F1
#
_entry.id   AF-A0A2W5Y5K0-F1
#
_cell.length_a   1.000
_cell.length_b   1.000
_cell.length_c   1.000
_cell.angle_alpha   90.00
_cell.angle_beta   90.00
_cell.angle_gamma   90.00
#
_symmetry.space_group_name_H-M   'P 1'
#
loop_
_entity.id
_entity.type
_entity.pdbx_description
1 polymer ?
#
loop_
_entity_poly.entity_id
_entity_poly.type
_entity_poly.pdbx_seq_one_letter_code
_entity_poly.pdbx_strand_id
1 'polypeptide(L)'
;MRSRRHRSRPLVAWGKGHRAGTVPARTEVAVNKSELVESVAAKTGVSTAEARRHVEAVLHTIVASVAAGERVALTGFGSFESATRPGRTARNPRTGAAVDVPAGTVPRFRAGAAFRASVAAGDAPEVPAVVQRTASVRRRGRVDAADGTTAPEADGTVDGGARERQDGVSVKTLKKDVEKAARKAGVSKGKAKKTAKKVAAKVSDRKG
;
A
#
# COMPACT_ATOMS: atom_id res chain seq x y z
N MET A 1 -52.09 -56.73 -8.94
CA MET A 1 -50.81 -56.43 -9.64
C MET A 1 -50.92 -55.14 -10.43
N ARG A 2 -50.07 -54.14 -10.19
CA ARG A 2 -49.84 -53.03 -11.14
C ARG A 2 -48.33 -52.84 -11.30
N SER A 3 -47.85 -53.25 -12.47
CA SER A 3 -46.45 -53.22 -12.90
C SER A 3 -45.92 -51.77 -12.94
N ARG A 4 -44.89 -51.50 -12.14
CA ARG A 4 -44.03 -50.32 -12.32
C ARG A 4 -43.09 -50.61 -13.50
N ARG A 5 -43.42 -50.08 -14.68
CA ARG A 5 -42.46 -49.99 -15.77
C ARG A 5 -41.40 -48.95 -15.41
N HIS A 6 -40.18 -49.41 -15.17
CA HIS A 6 -38.97 -48.60 -15.20
C HIS A 6 -38.88 -47.90 -16.56
N ARG A 7 -38.92 -46.56 -16.58
CA ARG A 7 -38.44 -45.79 -17.73
C ARG A 7 -36.95 -45.56 -17.54
N SER A 8 -36.17 -46.33 -18.29
CA SER A 8 -34.75 -46.15 -18.52
C SER A 8 -34.48 -44.71 -18.94
N ARG A 9 -33.59 -44.01 -18.22
CA ARG A 9 -33.10 -42.68 -18.62
C ARG A 9 -32.04 -42.89 -19.71
N PRO A 10 -32.19 -42.37 -20.93
CA PRO A 10 -31.13 -42.47 -21.93
C PRO A 10 -29.94 -41.61 -21.50
N LEU A 11 -28.75 -42.19 -21.67
CA LEU A 11 -27.45 -41.54 -21.57
C LEU A 11 -27.40 -40.42 -22.61
N VAL A 12 -27.30 -39.17 -22.15
CA VAL A 12 -27.12 -38.02 -23.04
C VAL A 12 -25.69 -38.06 -23.55
N ALA A 13 -25.53 -38.46 -24.82
CA ALA A 13 -24.29 -38.36 -25.57
C ALA A 13 -23.86 -36.90 -25.65
N TRP A 14 -22.69 -36.56 -25.09
CA TRP A 14 -22.12 -35.23 -25.23
C TRP A 14 -21.52 -35.10 -26.63
N GLY A 15 -22.28 -34.44 -27.51
CA GLY A 15 -21.89 -34.14 -28.87
C GLY A 15 -20.58 -33.34 -28.93
N LYS A 16 -19.62 -33.88 -29.67
CA LYS A 16 -18.37 -33.24 -30.05
C LYS A 16 -18.65 -32.17 -31.10
N GLY A 17 -19.02 -30.98 -30.64
CA GLY A 17 -19.14 -29.77 -31.46
C GLY A 17 -17.92 -28.86 -31.25
N HIS A 18 -16.86 -29.06 -32.03
CA HIS A 18 -15.82 -28.04 -32.18
C HIS A 18 -16.41 -26.88 -32.98
N ARG A 19 -17.07 -25.93 -32.29
CA ARG A 19 -17.27 -24.60 -32.87
C ARG A 19 -15.90 -23.93 -32.89
N ALA A 20 -15.26 -23.94 -34.06
CA ALA A 20 -14.23 -22.97 -34.41
C ALA A 20 -14.91 -21.59 -34.52
N GLY A 21 -15.29 -21.03 -33.38
CA GLY A 21 -15.55 -19.60 -33.28
C GLY A 21 -14.19 -18.94 -33.14
N THR A 22 -13.79 -18.18 -34.16
CA THR A 22 -12.79 -17.12 -33.98
C THR A 22 -13.31 -16.29 -32.81
N VAL A 23 -12.70 -16.47 -31.64
CA VAL A 23 -12.96 -15.61 -30.49
C VAL A 23 -12.57 -14.23 -30.98
N PRO A 24 -13.51 -13.26 -31.09
CA PRO A 24 -13.11 -11.91 -31.46
C PRO A 24 -12.07 -11.50 -30.44
N ALA A 25 -10.89 -11.08 -30.90
CA ALA A 25 -9.90 -10.46 -30.05
C ALA A 25 -10.64 -9.31 -29.37
N ARG A 26 -11.02 -9.52 -28.10
CA ARG A 26 -11.53 -8.44 -27.27
C ARG A 26 -10.37 -7.47 -27.19
N THR A 27 -10.42 -6.41 -27.97
CA THR A 27 -9.67 -5.19 -27.69
C THR A 27 -10.29 -4.62 -26.42
N GLU A 28 -10.00 -5.27 -25.30
CA GLU A 28 -10.45 -4.86 -23.98
C GLU A 28 -9.61 -3.63 -23.65
N VAL A 29 -10.24 -2.45 -23.73
CA VAL A 29 -9.70 -1.23 -23.13
C VAL A 29 -9.74 -1.46 -21.62
N ALA A 30 -8.73 -2.17 -21.12
CA ALA A 30 -8.58 -2.48 -19.72
C ALA A 30 -8.01 -1.24 -19.02
N VAL A 31 -8.70 -0.78 -17.97
CA VAL A 31 -8.20 0.31 -17.13
C VAL A 31 -6.88 -0.15 -16.52
N ASN A 32 -5.79 0.41 -17.05
CA ASN A 32 -4.47 0.14 -16.55
C ASN A 32 -4.17 1.03 -15.33
N LYS A 33 -3.04 0.78 -14.67
CA LYS A 33 -2.65 1.54 -13.48
C LYS A 33 -2.50 3.03 -13.77
N SER A 34 -2.02 3.41 -14.95
CA SER A 34 -1.82 4.82 -15.33
C SER A 34 -3.16 5.54 -15.49
N GLU A 35 -4.13 4.92 -16.16
CA GLU A 35 -5.49 5.47 -16.31
C GLU A 35 -6.22 5.59 -14.96
N LEU A 36 -5.98 4.64 -14.04
CA LEU A 36 -6.48 4.75 -12.67
C LEU A 36 -5.86 5.94 -11.94
N VAL A 37 -4.56 6.19 -12.11
CA VAL A 37 -3.86 7.32 -11.48
C VAL A 37 -4.37 8.65 -12.02
N GLU A 38 -4.56 8.77 -13.33
CA GLU A 38 -5.12 9.97 -13.97
C GLU A 38 -6.54 10.23 -13.47
N SER A 39 -7.38 9.20 -13.38
CA SER A 39 -8.73 9.30 -12.84
C SER A 39 -8.74 9.76 -11.38
N VAL A 40 -7.81 9.26 -10.56
CA VAL A 40 -7.66 9.69 -9.16
C VAL A 40 -7.19 11.13 -9.07
N ALA A 41 -6.19 11.53 -9.88
CA ALA A 41 -5.71 12.90 -9.93
C ALA A 41 -6.84 13.88 -10.31
N ALA A 42 -7.62 13.55 -11.34
CA ALA A 42 -8.76 14.36 -11.77
C ALA A 42 -9.84 14.51 -10.68
N LYS A 43 -10.14 13.44 -9.94
CA LYS A 43 -11.18 13.44 -8.89
C LYS A 43 -10.74 14.09 -7.57
N THR A 44 -9.44 14.10 -7.29
CA THR A 44 -8.87 14.60 -6.03
C THR A 44 -8.24 15.98 -6.16
N GLY A 45 -7.95 16.42 -7.39
CA GLY A 45 -7.27 17.70 -7.67
C GLY A 45 -5.78 17.70 -7.32
N VAL A 46 -5.17 16.53 -7.08
CA VAL A 46 -3.73 16.40 -6.79
C VAL A 46 -2.92 16.17 -8.06
N SER A 47 -1.60 16.36 -7.98
CA SER A 47 -0.71 16.08 -9.11
C SER A 47 -0.70 14.58 -9.47
N THR A 48 -0.50 14.24 -10.75
CA THR A 48 -0.39 12.84 -11.19
C THR A 48 0.69 12.06 -10.44
N ALA A 49 1.78 12.74 -10.07
CA ALA A 49 2.86 12.16 -9.28
C ALA A 49 2.42 11.79 -7.86
N GLU A 50 1.64 12.64 -7.20
CA GLU A 50 1.08 12.37 -5.87
C GLU A 50 -0.01 11.32 -5.93
N ALA A 51 -0.92 11.40 -6.91
CA ALA A 51 -1.94 10.38 -7.16
C ALA A 51 -1.29 8.99 -7.31
N ARG A 52 -0.19 8.89 -8.07
CA ARG A 52 0.56 7.64 -8.21
C ARG A 52 1.08 7.13 -6.86
N ARG A 53 1.69 8.01 -6.05
CA ARG A 53 2.20 7.65 -4.72
C ARG A 53 1.08 7.15 -3.81
N HIS A 54 -0.09 7.79 -3.82
CA HIS A 54 -1.24 7.38 -3.02
C HIS A 54 -1.79 6.02 -3.46
N VAL A 55 -1.97 5.81 -4.77
CA VAL A 55 -2.44 4.52 -5.30
C VAL A 55 -1.47 3.39 -4.92
N GLU A 56 -0.16 3.59 -5.09
CA GLU A 56 0.86 2.62 -4.70
C GLU A 56 0.83 2.32 -3.19
N ALA A 57 0.72 3.36 -2.36
CA ALA A 57 0.69 3.21 -0.91
C ALA A 57 -0.53 2.40 -0.45
N VAL A 58 -1.71 2.65 -1.03
CA VAL A 58 -2.93 1.89 -0.70
C VAL A 58 -2.77 0.42 -1.08
N LEU A 59 -2.32 0.14 -2.31
CA LEU A 59 -2.12 -1.23 -2.78
C LEU A 59 -1.10 -1.98 -1.91
N HIS A 60 0.02 -1.32 -1.59
CA HIS A 60 1.04 -1.89 -0.72
C HIS A 60 0.51 -2.18 0.68
N THR A 61 -0.26 -1.26 1.27
CA THR A 61 -0.84 -1.44 2.61
C THR A 61 -1.80 -2.62 2.64
N ILE A 62 -2.67 -2.76 1.63
CA ILE A 62 -3.58 -3.91 1.53
C ILE A 62 -2.80 -5.22 1.44
N VAL A 63 -1.76 -5.28 0.60
CA VAL A 63 -0.93 -6.49 0.45
C VAL A 63 -0.22 -6.82 1.76
N ALA A 64 0.36 -5.83 2.43
CA ALA A 64 1.06 -6.03 3.70
C ALA A 64 0.14 -6.55 4.81
N SER A 65 -1.04 -5.94 4.98
CA SER A 65 -2.03 -6.39 5.97
C SER A 65 -2.54 -7.81 5.69
N VAL A 66 -2.88 -8.12 4.43
CA VAL A 66 -3.36 -9.47 4.07
C VAL A 66 -2.25 -10.51 4.21
N ALA A 67 -0.99 -10.16 3.91
CA ALA A 67 0.15 -11.04 4.11
C ALA A 67 0.41 -11.32 5.61
N ALA A 68 0.12 -10.35 6.48
CA ALA A 68 0.15 -10.53 7.94
C ALA A 68 -1.01 -11.39 8.47
N GLY A 69 -1.97 -11.78 7.62
CA GLY A 69 -3.15 -12.54 8.00
C GLY A 69 -4.33 -11.66 8.44
N GLU A 70 -4.19 -10.34 8.39
CA GLU A 70 -5.24 -9.40 8.77
C GLU A 70 -6.31 -9.27 7.68
N ARG A 71 -7.52 -8.94 8.12
CA ARG A 71 -8.64 -8.66 7.22
C ARG A 71 -8.76 -7.16 6.99
N VAL A 72 -8.71 -6.75 5.72
CA VAL A 72 -8.92 -5.34 5.32
C VAL A 72 -10.33 -5.19 4.78
N ALA A 73 -11.20 -4.47 5.48
CA ALA A 73 -12.56 -4.20 5.04
C ALA A 73 -12.71 -2.75 4.56
N LEU A 74 -13.09 -2.57 3.30
CA LEU A 74 -13.38 -1.28 2.69
C LEU A 74 -14.90 -1.18 2.46
N THR A 75 -15.57 -0.38 3.28
CA THR A 75 -17.02 -0.17 3.21
C THR A 75 -17.43 0.29 1.80
N GLY A 76 -18.47 -0.30 1.24
CA GLY A 76 -18.95 0.01 -0.12
C GLY A 76 -18.19 -0.73 -1.24
N PHE A 77 -16.93 -1.10 -1.06
CA PHE A 77 -16.13 -1.82 -2.07
C PHE A 77 -16.07 -3.33 -1.82
N GLY A 78 -15.62 -3.75 -0.64
CA GLY A 78 -15.44 -5.16 -0.32
C GLY A 78 -14.43 -5.41 0.79
N SER A 79 -14.08 -6.68 1.01
CA SER A 79 -13.05 -7.06 1.99
C SER A 79 -12.00 -8.00 1.39
N PHE A 80 -10.75 -7.77 1.77
CA PHE A 80 -9.62 -8.63 1.47
C PHE A 80 -9.29 -9.47 2.70
N GLU A 81 -9.10 -10.77 2.49
CA GLU A 81 -8.78 -11.73 3.53
C GLU A 81 -7.71 -12.72 3.06
N SER A 82 -6.89 -13.21 3.98
CA SER A 82 -6.06 -14.38 3.75
C SER A 82 -6.91 -15.62 4.00
N ALA A 83 -6.85 -16.60 3.09
CA ALA A 83 -7.61 -17.84 3.21
C ALA A 83 -6.69 -19.04 3.03
N THR A 84 -6.78 -20.03 3.93
CA THR A 84 -6.05 -21.28 3.78
C THR A 84 -6.75 -22.15 2.74
N ARG A 85 -5.98 -22.59 1.74
CA ARG A 85 -6.40 -23.57 0.74
C ARG A 85 -5.79 -24.92 1.11
N PRO A 86 -6.59 -26.00 1.21
CA PRO A 86 -6.07 -27.33 1.48
C PRO A 86 -5.20 -27.83 0.32
N GLY A 87 -4.25 -28.70 0.63
CA GLY A 87 -3.48 -29.42 -0.37
C GLY A 87 -4.39 -30.33 -1.19
N ARG A 88 -4.09 -30.49 -2.49
CA ARG A 88 -4.83 -31.39 -3.38
C ARG A 88 -3.94 -31.85 -4.52
N THR A 89 -4.25 -33.02 -5.06
CA THR A 89 -3.62 -33.51 -6.30
C THR A 89 -4.30 -32.86 -7.51
N ALA A 90 -3.53 -32.14 -8.31
CA ALA A 90 -3.95 -31.58 -9.60
C ALA A 90 -3.41 -32.45 -10.74
N ARG A 91 -3.95 -32.28 -11.95
CA ARG A 91 -3.41 -32.91 -13.17
C ARG A 91 -2.83 -31.83 -14.07
N ASN A 92 -1.65 -32.07 -14.61
CA ASN A 92 -1.07 -31.18 -15.61
C ASN A 92 -1.93 -31.23 -16.90
N PRO A 93 -2.49 -30.10 -17.38
CA PRO A 93 -3.34 -30.09 -18.57
C PRO A 93 -2.64 -30.60 -19.84
N ARG A 94 -1.31 -30.50 -19.91
CA ARG A 94 -0.52 -30.89 -21.09
C ARG A 94 -0.08 -32.35 -21.08
N THR A 95 0.16 -32.95 -19.90
CA THR A 95 0.75 -34.30 -19.80
C THR A 95 -0.11 -35.31 -19.04
N GLY A 96 -1.17 -34.87 -18.36
CA GLY A 96 -2.06 -35.75 -17.58
C GLY A 96 -1.46 -36.30 -16.27
N ALA A 97 -0.16 -36.08 -16.04
CA ALA A 97 0.54 -36.50 -14.83
C ALA A 97 -0.08 -35.85 -13.58
N ALA A 98 -0.14 -36.63 -12.50
CA ALA A 98 -0.56 -36.15 -11.19
C ALA A 98 0.52 -35.25 -10.59
N VAL A 99 0.13 -34.09 -10.08
CA VAL A 99 0.99 -33.11 -9.43
C VAL A 99 0.36 -32.72 -8.11
N ASP A 100 1.04 -32.97 -7.01
CA ASP A 100 0.57 -32.54 -5.70
C ASP A 100 0.76 -31.04 -5.51
N VAL A 101 -0.34 -30.35 -5.20
CA VAL A 101 -0.33 -28.93 -4.87
C VAL A 101 -0.41 -28.81 -3.35
N PRO A 102 0.62 -28.29 -2.67
CA PRO A 102 0.63 -28.21 -1.21
C PRO A 102 -0.48 -27.30 -0.69
N ALA A 103 -0.78 -27.44 0.60
CA ALA A 103 -1.60 -26.46 1.30
C ALA A 103 -0.90 -25.09 1.28
N GLY A 104 -1.67 -24.02 1.20
CA GLY A 104 -1.11 -22.68 1.13
C GLY A 104 -2.11 -21.60 1.45
N THR A 105 -1.60 -20.43 1.82
CA THR A 105 -2.43 -19.24 2.05
C THR A 105 -2.61 -18.50 0.74
N VAL A 106 -3.85 -18.20 0.39
CA VAL A 106 -4.21 -17.45 -0.81
C VAL A 106 -4.96 -16.18 -0.44
N PRO A 107 -4.71 -15.05 -1.13
CA PRO A 107 -5.52 -13.87 -0.96
C PRO A 107 -6.91 -14.10 -1.56
N ARG A 108 -7.93 -13.59 -0.89
CA ARG A 108 -9.31 -13.66 -1.34
C ARG A 108 -9.95 -12.28 -1.22
N PHE A 109 -10.63 -11.87 -2.27
CA PHE A 109 -11.45 -10.65 -2.29
C PHE A 109 -12.94 -11.01 -2.24
N ARG A 110 -13.67 -10.38 -1.35
CA ARG A 110 -15.13 -10.47 -1.23
C ARG A 110 -15.72 -9.12 -1.63
N ALA A 111 -16.37 -9.07 -2.79
CA ALA A 111 -17.08 -7.88 -3.25
C ALA A 111 -18.20 -7.49 -2.27
N GLY A 112 -18.25 -6.20 -1.92
CA GLY A 112 -19.29 -5.63 -1.08
C GLY A 112 -20.67 -5.68 -1.75
N ALA A 113 -21.74 -5.46 -0.98
CA ALA A 113 -23.09 -5.39 -1.52
C ALA A 113 -23.23 -4.22 -2.51
N ALA A 114 -22.76 -3.02 -2.13
CA ALA A 114 -22.82 -1.84 -2.99
C ALA A 114 -22.03 -2.03 -4.29
N PHE A 115 -20.79 -2.54 -4.23
CA PHE A 115 -20.01 -2.81 -5.44
C PHE A 115 -20.71 -3.80 -6.39
N ARG A 116 -21.29 -4.88 -5.87
CA ARG A 116 -22.07 -5.84 -6.68
C ARG A 116 -23.31 -5.18 -7.29
N ALA A 117 -24.01 -4.34 -6.54
CA ALA A 117 -25.18 -3.63 -7.03
C ALA A 117 -24.82 -2.66 -8.16
N SER A 118 -23.77 -1.85 -8.01
CA SER A 118 -23.29 -0.95 -9.06
C SER A 118 -22.86 -1.69 -10.34
N VAL A 119 -22.13 -2.81 -10.19
CA VAL A 119 -21.72 -3.62 -11.36
C VAL A 119 -22.92 -4.27 -12.05
N ALA A 120 -23.93 -4.71 -11.30
CA ALA A 120 -25.14 -5.29 -11.87
C ALA A 120 -26.05 -4.25 -12.55
N ALA A 121 -26.12 -3.03 -11.98
CA ALA A 121 -26.91 -1.93 -12.51
C ALA A 121 -26.21 -1.19 -13.68
N GLY A 122 -24.89 -1.35 -13.83
CA GLY A 122 -24.09 -0.61 -14.80
C GLY A 122 -23.91 0.87 -14.43
N ASP A 123 -24.35 1.27 -13.24
CA ASP A 123 -24.29 2.65 -12.76
C ASP A 123 -23.07 2.85 -11.85
N ALA A 124 -22.29 3.89 -12.16
CA ALA A 124 -21.12 4.24 -11.37
C ALA A 124 -21.58 4.91 -10.07
N PRO A 125 -21.22 4.41 -8.89
CA PRO A 125 -21.59 5.06 -7.65
C PRO A 125 -20.98 6.46 -7.64
N GLU A 126 -21.84 7.48 -7.48
CA GLU A 126 -21.41 8.86 -7.39
C GLU A 126 -20.36 9.01 -6.28
N VAL A 127 -19.21 9.57 -6.63
CA VAL A 127 -18.10 9.72 -5.69
C VAL A 127 -18.57 10.67 -4.59
N PRO A 128 -18.56 10.26 -3.30
CA PRO A 128 -19.04 11.13 -2.24
C PRO A 128 -18.21 12.41 -2.21
N ALA A 129 -18.89 13.57 -2.16
CA ALA A 129 -18.31 14.92 -2.20
C ALA A 129 -17.27 15.22 -1.08
N VAL A 130 -16.97 14.26 -0.21
CA VAL A 130 -15.92 14.37 0.83
C VAL A 130 -14.51 14.50 0.26
N VAL A 131 -14.26 13.96 -0.95
CA VAL A 131 -12.93 14.03 -1.60
C VAL A 131 -12.60 15.45 -2.09
N GLN A 132 -13.61 16.28 -2.39
CA GLN A 132 -13.41 17.63 -2.93
C GLN A 132 -13.23 18.70 -1.85
N ARG A 133 -13.57 18.42 -0.58
CA ARG A 133 -13.62 19.44 0.49
C ARG A 133 -12.28 19.78 1.14
N THR A 134 -11.24 18.96 0.97
CA THR A 134 -9.91 19.25 1.55
C THR A 134 -9.00 20.07 0.65
N ALA A 135 -9.35 20.23 -0.63
CA ALA A 135 -8.60 21.05 -1.59
C ALA A 135 -8.89 22.56 -1.46
N SER A 136 -9.96 22.96 -0.75
CA SER A 136 -10.42 24.35 -0.66
C SER A 136 -10.35 24.97 0.74
N VAL A 137 -9.49 24.45 1.64
CA VAL A 137 -9.02 25.26 2.79
C VAL A 137 -8.06 26.33 2.27
N ARG A 138 -8.64 27.33 1.60
CA ARG A 138 -8.02 28.62 1.37
C ARG A 138 -7.70 29.21 2.74
N ARG A 139 -6.41 29.47 2.95
CA ARG A 139 -5.83 30.52 3.79
C ARG A 139 -6.87 31.32 4.57
N ARG A 140 -7.05 31.02 5.86
CA ARG A 140 -7.49 32.03 6.82
C ARG A 140 -6.25 32.58 7.53
N GLY A 141 -5.95 33.85 7.24
CA GLY A 141 -5.28 34.76 8.17
C GLY A 141 -3.76 34.65 8.26
N ARG A 142 -3.07 35.33 7.34
CA ARG A 142 -1.88 36.11 7.70
C ARG A 142 -2.40 37.32 8.46
N VAL A 143 -2.09 37.43 9.75
CA VAL A 143 -2.21 38.68 10.52
C VAL A 143 -0.80 39.24 10.66
N ASP A 144 -0.45 40.19 9.80
CA ASP A 144 0.73 41.03 10.00
C ASP A 144 0.36 42.18 10.97
N ALA A 145 1.27 42.41 11.92
CA ALA A 145 1.55 43.57 12.77
C ALA A 145 0.67 44.85 12.66
N ALA A 146 0.28 45.43 13.82
CA ALA A 146 0.99 46.57 14.46
C ALA A 146 0.25 47.14 15.70
N ASP A 147 1.04 47.80 16.56
CA ASP A 147 0.74 48.82 17.58
C ASP A 147 0.32 48.44 19.02
N GLY A 148 1.06 49.02 19.99
CA GLY A 148 0.52 49.29 21.34
C GLY A 148 1.41 49.03 22.57
N THR A 149 2.44 49.84 22.76
CA THR A 149 3.29 50.07 23.96
C THR A 149 2.57 50.13 25.32
N THR A 150 3.10 49.48 26.37
CA THR A 150 3.59 50.09 27.64
C THR A 150 4.02 49.03 28.67
N ALA A 151 5.21 49.24 29.25
CA ALA A 151 5.76 48.49 30.38
C ALA A 151 5.05 48.86 31.71
N PRO A 152 5.25 48.10 32.79
CA PRO A 152 6.32 48.50 33.70
C PRO A 152 7.20 47.35 34.22
N GLU A 153 8.31 47.79 34.77
CA GLU A 153 9.53 47.10 35.15
C GLU A 153 9.42 46.28 36.45
N ALA A 154 10.14 45.16 36.50
CA ALA A 154 10.78 44.66 37.72
C ALA A 154 11.96 43.77 37.36
N ASP A 155 13.14 44.38 37.50
CA ASP A 155 14.44 43.86 37.97
C ASP A 155 14.69 42.34 37.98
N GLY A 156 15.77 41.95 37.28
CA GLY A 156 16.29 40.59 37.24
C GLY A 156 17.52 40.49 36.35
N THR A 157 18.60 41.15 36.74
CA THR A 157 19.93 41.06 36.11
C THR A 157 20.50 39.64 36.20
N VAL A 158 20.76 38.98 35.07
CA VAL A 158 21.82 37.96 34.91
C VAL A 158 22.23 37.85 33.43
N ASP A 159 23.33 38.52 33.14
CA ASP A 159 24.44 38.20 32.22
C ASP A 159 24.23 37.20 31.05
N GLY A 160 24.20 37.76 29.83
CA GLY A 160 25.15 37.48 28.75
C GLY A 160 25.30 36.07 28.17
N GLY A 161 24.85 35.88 26.91
CA GLY A 161 25.23 34.68 26.14
C GLY A 161 24.63 34.54 24.74
N ALA A 162 25.23 35.20 23.77
CA ALA A 162 24.84 35.29 22.36
C ALA A 162 24.68 33.96 21.57
N ARG A 163 23.83 34.06 20.52
CA ARG A 163 23.97 33.50 19.15
C ARG A 163 23.69 32.02 18.85
N GLU A 164 22.69 31.87 17.97
CA GLU A 164 22.80 31.20 16.66
C GLU A 164 22.67 29.67 16.56
N ARG A 165 21.84 29.27 15.59
CA ARG A 165 21.57 27.91 15.15
C ARG A 165 22.84 27.22 14.69
N GLN A 166 23.04 25.95 15.07
CA GLN A 166 23.76 24.98 14.24
C GLN A 166 23.46 23.54 14.68
N ASP A 167 22.61 22.88 13.90
CA ASP A 167 22.49 21.43 13.84
C ASP A 167 23.82 20.83 13.35
N GLY A 168 24.64 20.43 14.32
CA GLY A 168 25.88 19.71 14.08
C GLY A 168 26.00 18.59 15.10
N VAL A 169 25.53 17.39 14.76
CA VAL A 169 25.85 16.19 15.55
C VAL A 169 27.37 16.05 15.54
N SER A 170 28.00 16.32 16.68
CA SER A 170 29.45 16.34 16.82
C SER A 170 30.04 14.99 16.38
N VAL A 171 31.03 15.03 15.48
CA VAL A 171 31.71 13.83 14.93
C VAL A 171 32.28 12.92 16.04
N LYS A 172 32.58 13.49 17.21
CA LYS A 172 32.99 12.75 18.42
C LYS A 172 31.87 11.87 18.97
N THR A 173 30.63 12.35 18.98
CA THR A 173 29.44 11.64 19.46
C THR A 173 29.09 10.49 18.52
N LEU A 174 29.07 10.73 17.21
CA LEU A 174 28.84 9.69 16.19
C LEU A 174 29.87 8.55 16.23
N LYS A 175 31.15 8.85 16.47
CA LYS A 175 32.18 7.80 16.64
C LYS A 175 31.89 6.90 17.84
N LYS A 176 31.48 7.49 18.96
CA LYS A 176 31.18 6.75 20.20
C LYS A 176 29.96 5.85 20.03
N ASP A 177 28.92 6.33 19.35
CA ASP A 177 27.69 5.58 19.13
C ASP A 177 27.86 4.44 18.12
N VAL A 178 28.64 4.66 17.05
CA VAL A 178 28.98 3.60 16.07
C VAL A 178 29.90 2.53 16.69
N GLU A 179 30.84 2.91 17.56
CA GLU A 179 31.68 1.94 18.26
C GLU A 179 30.86 1.10 19.26
N LYS A 180 29.92 1.73 19.97
CA LYS A 180 29.01 1.05 20.90
C LYS A 180 28.06 0.10 20.17
N ALA A 181 27.52 0.49 19.01
CA ALA A 181 26.68 -0.35 18.17
C ALA A 181 27.44 -1.55 17.58
N ALA A 182 28.66 -1.35 17.09
CA ALA A 182 29.48 -2.43 16.54
C ALA A 182 29.89 -3.47 17.59
N ARG A 183 30.14 -3.04 18.84
CA ARG A 183 30.42 -3.96 19.96
C ARG A 183 29.19 -4.74 20.39
N LYS A 184 28.00 -4.13 20.37
CA LYS A 184 26.72 -4.82 20.61
C LYS A 184 26.44 -5.89 19.55
N ALA A 185 26.99 -5.72 18.34
CA ALA A 185 26.94 -6.69 17.25
C ALA A 185 28.11 -7.71 17.26
N GLY A 186 28.86 -7.85 18.36
CA GLY A 186 29.90 -8.88 18.52
C GLY A 186 31.23 -8.58 17.81
N VAL A 187 31.44 -7.34 17.31
CA VAL A 187 32.67 -6.97 16.60
C VAL A 187 33.78 -6.62 17.60
N SER A 188 34.99 -7.17 17.39
CA SER A 188 36.15 -6.92 18.25
C SER A 188 36.49 -5.42 18.34
N LYS A 189 36.94 -4.98 19.52
CA LYS A 189 37.21 -3.58 19.88
C LYS A 189 38.06 -2.83 18.83
N GLY A 190 39.09 -3.48 18.28
CA GLY A 190 39.94 -2.90 17.23
C GLY A 190 39.20 -2.66 15.91
N LYS A 191 38.33 -3.60 15.51
CA LYS A 191 37.56 -3.52 14.27
C LYS A 191 36.41 -2.52 14.39
N ALA A 192 35.77 -2.40 15.55
CA ALA A 192 34.76 -1.39 15.86
C ALA A 192 35.30 0.05 15.74
N LYS A 193 36.49 0.33 16.30
CA LYS A 193 37.13 1.66 16.23
C LYS A 193 37.50 2.07 14.80
N LYS A 194 37.93 1.11 13.96
CA LYS A 194 38.24 1.34 12.53
C LYS A 194 36.98 1.66 11.73
N THR A 195 35.87 0.95 11.99
CA THR A 195 34.57 1.19 11.35
C THR A 195 34.01 2.57 11.74
N ALA A 196 34.05 2.93 13.03
CA ALA A 196 33.61 4.25 13.50
C ALA A 196 34.43 5.40 12.87
N LYS A 197 35.75 5.25 12.72
CA LYS A 197 36.60 6.26 12.05
C LYS A 197 36.25 6.42 10.57
N LYS A 198 35.95 5.33 9.85
CA LYS A 198 35.57 5.35 8.42
C LYS A 198 34.21 6.01 8.19
N VAL A 199 33.22 5.70 9.04
CA VAL A 199 31.87 6.28 8.95
C VAL A 199 31.90 7.78 9.25
N ALA A 200 32.67 8.19 10.26
CA ALA A 200 32.86 9.59 10.60
C ALA A 200 33.57 10.40 9.50
N ALA A 201 34.58 9.83 8.83
CA ALA A 201 35.25 10.47 7.69
C ALA A 201 34.30 10.65 6.49
N LYS A 202 33.46 9.65 6.21
CA LYS A 202 32.49 9.74 5.10
C LYS A 202 31.34 10.73 5.34
N VAL A 203 31.14 11.16 6.59
CA VAL A 203 30.19 12.22 6.95
C VAL A 203 30.84 13.59 6.82
N SER A 204 32.15 13.74 7.07
CA SER A 204 32.87 14.99 6.84
C SER A 204 33.07 15.32 5.36
N ASP A 205 33.34 14.32 4.51
CA ASP A 205 33.51 14.51 3.06
C ASP A 205 32.22 14.91 2.33
N ARG A 206 31.04 14.74 2.93
CA ARG A 206 29.74 15.06 2.31
C ARG A 206 29.23 16.48 2.63
N LYS A 207 29.99 17.25 3.40
CA LYS A 207 29.65 18.62 3.83
C LYS A 207 30.63 19.67 3.30
N GLY A 208 31.49 19.28 2.35
CA GLY A 208 32.34 20.17 1.54
C GLY A 208 31.85 20.19 0.11
#